data_AF-A0A961FK06-F1
#
_entry.id   AF-A0A961FK06-F1
#
_cell.length_a   1.000
_cell.length_b   1.000
_cell.length_c   1.000
_cell.angle_alpha   90.00
_cell.angle_beta   90.00
_cell.angle_gamma   90.00
#
_symmetry.space_group_name_H-M   'P 1'
#
loop_
_entity.id
_entity.type
_entity.pdbx_description
1 polymer ?
#
loop_
_entity_poly.entity_id
_entity_poly.type
_entity_poly.pdbx_seq_one_letter_code
_entity_poly.pdbx_strand_id
1 'polypeptide(L)'
;MEHPGYSGDGVLASLRFERRPMEPGRGVSEPPSDSSSQTTPQFNNLNGELSWLYRNTGDYDQNGIVTISDLTPMGVNFGDSQTGGFDDSTAQSVVDGDGNGQINISDITPIGIGFGRSSSGGFNIYRSGNATDYPADPLGDNGAGATLLGNLPFSAAVGNPTVDRMAFSFTVPDPGVPGFYWVRPQDGAGN
;
A
#
# COMPACT_ATOMS: atom_id res chain seq x y z
N MET A 1 44.47 51.20 10.85
CA MET A 1 43.54 51.99 11.67
C MET A 1 42.78 50.95 12.50
N GLU A 2 43.24 50.70 13.72
CA GLU A 2 42.68 49.65 14.60
C GLU A 2 41.46 50.21 15.33
N HIS A 3 40.36 49.47 15.35
CA HIS A 3 39.17 49.85 16.12
C HIS A 3 39.36 49.43 17.58
N PRO A 4 39.07 50.32 18.56
CA PRO A 4 39.16 49.96 19.97
C PRO A 4 38.14 48.85 20.29
N GLY A 5 38.62 47.76 20.91
CA GLY A 5 37.77 46.71 21.44
C GLY A 5 36.99 47.16 22.69
N TYR A 6 35.86 46.51 22.95
CA TYR A 6 35.07 46.73 24.17
C TYR A 6 35.61 45.86 25.32
N SER A 7 35.73 46.42 26.52
CA SER A 7 36.09 45.69 27.76
C SER A 7 35.16 46.05 28.92
N GLY A 8 34.66 45.03 29.64
CA GLY A 8 33.77 45.14 30.80
C GLY A 8 32.93 43.88 30.98
N ASP A 9 32.41 43.63 32.18
CA ASP A 9 31.57 42.47 32.49
C ASP A 9 30.10 42.77 32.11
N GLY A 10 29.76 42.52 30.85
CA GLY A 10 28.41 42.71 30.32
C GLY A 10 27.99 41.56 29.40
N VAL A 11 26.71 41.16 29.48
CA VAL A 11 26.14 40.19 28.55
C VAL A 11 26.03 40.84 27.17
N LEU A 12 26.81 40.36 26.20
CA LEU A 12 26.81 40.89 24.83
C LEU A 12 25.59 40.43 24.01
N ALA A 13 25.04 39.26 24.33
CA ALA A 13 23.79 38.75 23.77
C ALA A 13 23.18 37.70 24.70
N SER A 14 21.84 37.61 24.72
CA SER A 14 21.09 36.54 25.38
C SER A 14 20.16 35.90 24.37
N LEU A 15 20.27 34.58 24.18
CA LEU A 15 19.31 33.79 23.41
C LEU A 15 18.29 33.16 24.36
N ARG A 16 17.01 33.41 24.11
CA ARG A 16 15.90 32.73 24.79
C ARG A 16 15.18 31.83 23.79
N PHE A 17 15.13 30.54 24.07
CA PHE A 17 14.28 29.61 23.35
C PHE A 17 12.94 29.51 24.05
N GLU A 18 11.89 30.04 23.43
CA GLU A 18 10.52 29.85 23.88
C GLU A 18 9.89 28.73 23.06
N ARG A 19 9.17 27.80 23.71
CA ARG A 19 8.25 26.92 22.98
C ARG A 19 7.14 27.82 22.44
N ARG A 20 7.17 28.11 21.13
CA ARG A 20 5.98 28.63 20.47
C ARG A 20 4.83 27.65 20.73
N PRO A 21 3.59 28.11 20.92
CA PRO A 21 2.43 27.27 20.72
C PRO A 21 2.63 26.57 19.38
N MET A 22 2.48 25.25 19.36
CA MET A 22 2.54 24.48 18.15
C MET A 22 1.47 25.06 17.22
N GLU A 23 1.88 25.87 16.23
CA GLU A 23 1.08 26.12 15.04
C GLU A 23 0.57 24.74 14.61
N PRO A 24 -0.74 24.58 14.32
CA PRO A 24 -1.33 23.28 14.05
C PRO A 24 -0.38 22.55 13.11
N GLY A 25 0.26 21.49 13.65
CA GLY A 25 1.32 20.78 12.96
C GLY A 25 0.76 20.44 11.58
N ARG A 26 1.57 20.63 10.53
CA ARG A 26 1.21 20.27 9.15
C ARG A 26 0.33 19.03 9.23
N GLY A 27 -0.96 19.21 8.94
CA GLY A 27 -1.89 18.10 8.96
C GLY A 27 -1.28 17.07 8.05
N VAL A 28 -0.87 15.94 8.61
CA VAL A 28 -0.67 14.77 7.78
C VAL A 28 -2.04 14.59 7.14
N SER A 29 -2.05 14.54 5.81
CA SER A 29 -3.25 14.29 5.02
C SER A 29 -4.09 13.24 5.73
N GLU A 30 -5.40 13.45 5.84
CA GLU A 30 -6.29 12.37 6.21
C GLU A 30 -5.85 11.12 5.43
N PRO A 31 -5.70 9.96 6.09
CA PRO A 31 -5.25 8.76 5.43
C PRO A 31 -6.15 8.55 4.21
N PRO A 32 -5.58 8.44 3.00
CA PRO A 32 -6.35 8.19 1.79
C PRO A 32 -7.28 7.00 2.00
N SER A 33 -8.57 7.24 1.78
CA SER A 33 -9.60 6.21 1.68
C SER A 33 -9.64 5.62 0.26
N ASP A 34 -8.55 5.72 -0.47
CA ASP A 34 -8.52 5.38 -1.88
C ASP A 34 -8.44 3.86 -2.07
N SER A 35 -8.98 3.41 -3.19
CA SER A 35 -8.94 2.02 -3.62
C SER A 35 -7.59 1.66 -4.25
N SER A 36 -6.49 2.31 -3.85
CA SER A 36 -5.18 2.14 -4.50
C SER A 36 -4.63 0.72 -4.32
N SER A 37 -4.96 0.07 -3.20
CA SER A 37 -4.67 -1.35 -2.93
C SER A 37 -5.70 -2.32 -3.55
N GLN A 38 -6.67 -1.84 -4.33
CA GLN A 38 -7.69 -2.70 -4.94
C GLN A 38 -7.11 -3.45 -6.13
N THR A 39 -7.28 -4.77 -6.14
CA THR A 39 -6.96 -5.65 -7.26
C THR A 39 -8.24 -6.22 -7.84
N THR A 40 -8.25 -6.53 -9.13
CA THR A 40 -9.39 -7.22 -9.79
C THR A 40 -9.08 -8.72 -9.83
N PRO A 41 -9.78 -9.55 -9.05
CA PRO A 41 -9.61 -11.00 -9.16
C PRO A 41 -10.09 -11.51 -10.52
N GLN A 42 -9.37 -12.46 -11.07
CA GLN A 42 -9.73 -13.18 -12.28
C GLN A 42 -10.23 -14.57 -11.92
N PHE A 43 -11.35 -14.99 -12.49
CA PHE A 43 -11.92 -16.32 -12.24
C PHE A 43 -11.86 -17.18 -13.50
N ASN A 44 -11.23 -18.34 -13.39
CA ASN A 44 -11.15 -19.35 -14.44
C ASN A 44 -12.26 -20.39 -14.26
N ASN A 45 -13.29 -20.30 -15.11
CA ASN A 45 -14.44 -21.20 -15.08
C ASN A 45 -14.11 -22.68 -15.36
N LEU A 46 -12.95 -22.99 -15.95
CA LEU A 46 -12.59 -24.36 -16.34
C LEU A 46 -12.10 -25.18 -15.13
N ASN A 47 -11.32 -24.57 -14.25
CA ASN A 47 -10.70 -25.23 -13.10
C ASN A 47 -11.18 -24.65 -11.75
N GLY A 48 -12.02 -23.61 -11.76
CA GLY A 48 -12.51 -22.96 -10.55
C GLY A 48 -11.46 -22.10 -9.84
N GLU A 49 -10.41 -21.71 -10.53
CA GLU A 49 -9.32 -20.92 -9.94
C GLU A 49 -9.68 -19.43 -9.91
N LEU A 50 -9.63 -18.84 -8.73
CA LEU A 50 -9.65 -17.39 -8.52
C LEU A 50 -8.22 -16.92 -8.31
N SER A 51 -7.70 -16.04 -9.14
CA SER A 51 -6.34 -15.50 -9.04
C SER A 51 -6.33 -13.98 -9.01
N TRP A 52 -5.37 -13.39 -8.30
CA TRP A 52 -5.19 -11.94 -8.24
C TRP A 52 -3.73 -11.57 -8.02
N LEU A 53 -3.36 -10.39 -8.49
CA LEU A 53 -2.06 -9.79 -8.21
C LEU A 53 -2.08 -9.09 -6.85
N TYR A 54 -0.96 -9.16 -6.14
CA TYR A 54 -0.76 -8.50 -4.86
C TYR A 54 -0.79 -6.98 -5.01
N ARG A 55 -1.59 -6.32 -4.16
CA ARG A 55 -1.65 -4.87 -4.06
C ARG A 55 -1.77 -4.46 -2.61
N ASN A 56 -0.81 -3.66 -2.18
CA ASN A 56 -0.78 -2.93 -0.92
C ASN A 56 0.07 -1.71 -1.20
N THR A 57 -0.57 -0.57 -1.42
CA THR A 57 0.11 0.64 -1.89
C THR A 57 1.17 1.09 -0.88
N GLY A 58 2.42 1.21 -1.35
CA GLY A 58 3.58 1.54 -0.51
C GLY A 58 4.39 0.33 -0.02
N ASP A 59 3.89 -0.91 -0.19
CA ASP A 59 4.63 -2.14 0.11
C ASP A 59 5.42 -2.56 -1.13
N TYR A 60 6.54 -1.90 -1.34
CA TYR A 60 7.37 -2.04 -2.53
C TYR A 60 8.28 -3.26 -2.48
N ASP A 61 8.58 -3.77 -1.28
CA ASP A 61 9.31 -5.04 -1.15
C ASP A 61 8.38 -6.26 -1.15
N GLN A 62 7.07 -6.01 -1.13
CA GLN A 62 5.98 -6.98 -1.24
C GLN A 62 6.00 -8.01 -0.09
N ASN A 63 6.42 -7.59 1.10
CA ASN A 63 6.53 -8.48 2.26
C ASN A 63 5.23 -8.59 3.08
N GLY A 64 4.19 -7.83 2.71
CA GLY A 64 2.91 -7.82 3.40
C GLY A 64 2.78 -6.71 4.43
N ILE A 65 3.74 -5.78 4.56
CA ILE A 65 3.65 -4.61 5.44
C ILE A 65 4.42 -3.41 4.90
N VAL A 66 3.76 -2.24 4.88
CA VAL A 66 4.39 -0.98 4.49
C VAL A 66 5.26 -0.45 5.63
N THR A 67 6.56 -0.35 5.41
CA THR A 67 7.57 0.09 6.37
C THR A 67 8.62 0.98 5.71
N ILE A 68 9.69 1.30 6.46
CA ILE A 68 10.85 1.99 5.89
C ILE A 68 11.67 1.10 4.95
N SER A 69 11.53 -0.23 5.05
CA SER A 69 12.27 -1.19 4.23
C SER A 69 11.90 -1.08 2.74
N ASP A 70 10.68 -0.61 2.45
CA ASP A 70 10.14 -0.36 1.11
C ASP A 70 10.88 0.74 0.34
N LEU A 71 11.73 1.52 1.01
CA LEU A 71 12.67 2.40 0.32
C LEU A 71 13.76 1.64 -0.42
N THR A 72 14.02 0.37 -0.08
CA THR A 72 15.10 -0.41 -0.69
C THR A 72 14.81 -0.73 -2.16
N PRO A 73 13.65 -1.31 -2.52
CA PRO A 73 13.28 -1.51 -3.93
C PRO A 73 13.16 -0.20 -4.71
N MET A 74 12.69 0.88 -4.07
CA MET A 74 12.69 2.22 -4.67
C MET A 74 14.11 2.70 -5.00
N GLY A 75 15.05 2.53 -4.08
CA GLY A 75 16.45 2.89 -4.31
C GLY A 75 17.12 2.08 -5.42
N VAL A 76 16.75 0.80 -5.56
CA VAL A 76 17.27 -0.08 -6.62
C VAL A 76 16.79 0.34 -8.01
N ASN A 77 15.54 0.79 -8.14
CA ASN A 77 14.92 1.17 -9.41
C ASN A 77 14.88 2.70 -9.63
N PHE A 78 15.59 3.47 -8.79
CA PHE A 78 15.47 4.94 -8.81
C PHE A 78 15.93 5.52 -10.15
N GLY A 79 15.05 6.31 -10.78
CA GLY A 79 15.28 6.92 -12.09
C GLY A 79 14.80 6.09 -13.28
N ASP A 80 14.29 4.87 -13.04
CA ASP A 80 13.63 4.10 -14.08
C ASP A 80 12.35 4.81 -14.53
N SER A 81 12.06 4.72 -15.83
CA SER A 81 10.84 5.30 -16.40
C SER A 81 10.39 4.53 -17.63
N GLN A 82 9.08 4.48 -17.85
CA GLN A 82 8.49 3.81 -19.00
C GLN A 82 7.32 4.64 -19.54
N THR A 83 7.42 5.02 -20.82
CA THR A 83 6.32 5.70 -21.51
C THR A 83 5.09 4.81 -21.52
N GLY A 84 3.99 5.28 -20.93
CA GLY A 84 2.76 4.51 -20.80
C GLY A 84 2.66 3.67 -19.51
N GLY A 85 3.63 3.80 -18.60
CA GLY A 85 3.69 3.08 -17.33
C GLY A 85 4.38 1.72 -17.46
N PHE A 86 4.72 1.14 -16.32
CA PHE A 86 5.27 -0.21 -16.22
C PHE A 86 4.17 -1.26 -16.39
N ASP A 87 4.53 -2.45 -16.87
CA ASP A 87 3.59 -3.57 -16.93
C ASP A 87 3.19 -3.99 -15.50
N ASP A 88 1.89 -4.15 -15.26
CA ASP A 88 1.32 -4.38 -13.92
C ASP A 88 1.85 -5.64 -13.23
N SER A 89 2.39 -6.59 -14.00
CA SER A 89 3.00 -7.82 -13.48
C SER A 89 4.44 -7.66 -13.01
N THR A 90 5.06 -6.49 -13.19
CA THR A 90 6.48 -6.25 -12.87
C THR A 90 6.69 -5.63 -11.49
N ALA A 91 7.85 -5.86 -10.89
CA ALA A 91 8.25 -5.20 -9.65
C ALA A 91 8.30 -3.66 -9.80
N GLN A 92 8.72 -3.13 -10.95
CA GLN A 92 8.72 -1.69 -11.19
C GLN A 92 7.32 -1.07 -11.08
N SER A 93 6.27 -1.77 -11.53
CA SER A 93 4.88 -1.29 -11.36
C SER A 93 4.42 -1.24 -9.90
N VAL A 94 5.06 -2.00 -9.02
CA VAL A 94 4.80 -1.95 -7.57
C VAL A 94 5.48 -0.71 -6.98
N VAL A 95 6.71 -0.43 -7.42
CA VAL A 95 7.56 0.66 -6.94
C VAL A 95 7.12 2.04 -7.45
N ASP A 96 6.58 2.14 -8.68
CA ASP A 96 5.92 3.32 -9.25
C ASP A 96 4.56 3.56 -8.57
N GLY A 97 4.59 3.84 -7.27
CA GLY A 97 3.41 3.82 -6.41
C GLY A 97 2.45 4.99 -6.64
N ASP A 98 2.88 6.07 -7.29
CA ASP A 98 1.95 7.11 -7.77
C ASP A 98 1.42 6.83 -9.19
N GLY A 99 1.95 5.81 -9.87
CA GLY A 99 1.51 5.33 -11.18
C GLY A 99 1.80 6.30 -12.33
N ASN A 100 2.76 7.21 -12.16
CA ASN A 100 3.08 8.21 -13.19
C ASN A 100 4.02 7.68 -14.30
N GLY A 101 4.53 6.45 -14.15
CA GLY A 101 5.47 5.81 -15.08
C GLY A 101 6.93 6.21 -14.86
N GLN A 102 7.27 6.79 -13.70
CA GLN A 102 8.63 7.20 -13.33
C GLN A 102 8.87 6.93 -11.85
N ILE A 103 9.91 6.15 -11.56
CA ILE A 103 10.31 5.87 -10.18
C ILE A 103 11.22 6.99 -9.69
N ASN A 104 10.69 7.87 -8.84
CA ASN A 104 11.37 9.04 -8.30
C ASN A 104 10.95 9.35 -6.85
N ILE A 105 11.19 10.58 -6.39
CA ILE A 105 10.89 10.98 -5.00
C ILE A 105 9.39 11.00 -4.69
N SER A 106 8.54 11.18 -5.70
CA SER A 106 7.09 11.20 -5.56
C SER A 106 6.54 9.87 -5.04
N ASP A 107 7.22 8.76 -5.36
CA ASP A 107 6.89 7.41 -4.92
C ASP A 107 7.16 7.15 -3.43
N ILE A 108 7.69 8.13 -2.68
CA ILE A 108 7.70 8.06 -1.21
C ILE A 108 6.31 8.36 -0.64
N THR A 109 5.49 9.15 -1.34
CA THR A 109 4.17 9.58 -0.86
C THR A 109 3.26 8.39 -0.53
N PRO A 110 3.14 7.37 -1.39
CA PRO A 110 2.35 6.18 -1.11
C PRO A 110 2.86 5.37 0.09
N ILE A 111 4.18 5.30 0.33
CA ILE A 111 4.75 4.69 1.56
C ILE A 111 4.30 5.47 2.80
N GLY A 112 4.39 6.80 2.77
CA GLY A 112 3.98 7.64 3.90
C GLY A 112 2.49 7.54 4.21
N ILE A 113 1.66 7.48 3.16
CA ILE A 113 0.21 7.25 3.23
C ILE A 113 -0.11 5.89 3.84
N GLY A 114 0.58 4.85 3.38
CA GLY A 114 0.33 3.47 3.74
C GLY A 114 1.09 3.00 4.98
N PHE A 115 1.89 3.84 5.63
CA PHE A 115 2.84 3.38 6.65
C PHE A 115 2.19 2.56 7.77
N GLY A 116 2.64 1.32 7.95
CA GLY A 116 2.11 0.37 8.91
C GLY A 116 0.88 -0.41 8.44
N ARG A 117 0.34 -0.16 7.24
CA ARG A 117 -0.66 -1.02 6.60
C ARG A 117 -0.05 -2.39 6.38
N SER A 118 -0.83 -3.42 6.67
CA SER A 118 -0.40 -4.81 6.60
C SER A 118 -1.43 -5.63 5.84
N SER A 119 -0.96 -6.60 5.08
CA SER A 119 -1.70 -7.75 4.56
C SER A 119 -1.00 -9.07 4.94
N SER A 120 -0.07 -9.04 5.89
CA SER A 120 0.76 -10.18 6.30
C SER A 120 -0.05 -11.36 6.84
N GLY A 121 -1.28 -11.12 7.32
CA GLY A 121 -2.23 -12.19 7.67
C GLY A 121 -2.73 -13.00 6.47
N GLY A 122 -2.63 -12.46 5.26
CA GLY A 122 -3.18 -13.03 4.03
C GLY A 122 -4.57 -12.50 3.71
N PHE A 123 -5.34 -13.27 2.94
CA PHE A 123 -6.60 -12.84 2.36
C PHE A 123 -7.77 -13.75 2.75
N ASN A 124 -8.94 -13.15 2.97
CA ASN A 124 -10.23 -13.80 3.03
C ASN A 124 -10.89 -13.75 1.65
N ILE A 125 -11.45 -14.86 1.20
CA ILE A 125 -12.10 -15.00 -0.10
C ILE A 125 -13.61 -15.08 0.11
N TYR A 126 -14.36 -14.19 -0.54
CA TYR A 126 -15.81 -14.10 -0.40
C TYR A 126 -16.53 -14.39 -1.72
N ARG A 127 -17.78 -14.85 -1.60
CA ARG A 127 -18.73 -14.99 -2.70
C ARG A 127 -20.09 -14.43 -2.32
N SER A 128 -20.79 -13.80 -3.27
CA SER A 128 -22.23 -13.51 -3.16
C SER A 128 -22.95 -13.71 -4.50
N GLY A 129 -24.25 -14.02 -4.45
CA GLY A 129 -25.13 -13.93 -5.61
C GLY A 129 -25.56 -12.50 -5.97
N ASN A 130 -25.23 -11.51 -5.13
CA ASN A 130 -25.59 -10.10 -5.32
C ASN A 130 -24.35 -9.20 -5.25
N ALA A 131 -24.14 -8.38 -6.30
CA ALA A 131 -23.02 -7.45 -6.38
C ALA A 131 -23.03 -6.39 -5.28
N THR A 132 -24.19 -6.05 -4.72
CA THR A 132 -24.30 -5.05 -3.65
C THR A 132 -23.79 -5.56 -2.30
N ASP A 133 -23.44 -6.85 -2.19
CA ASP A 133 -22.79 -7.38 -0.98
C ASP A 133 -21.28 -7.11 -0.97
N TYR A 134 -20.70 -6.69 -2.09
CA TYR A 134 -19.38 -6.09 -2.10
C TYR A 134 -19.43 -4.77 -1.30
N PRO A 135 -18.56 -4.58 -0.30
CA PRO A 135 -18.64 -3.41 0.57
C PRO A 135 -18.32 -2.13 -0.22
N ALA A 136 -19.18 -1.11 -0.06
CA ALA A 136 -18.97 0.19 -0.70
C ALA A 136 -17.81 1.00 -0.07
N ASP A 137 -17.51 0.72 1.19
CA ASP A 137 -16.36 1.24 1.94
C ASP A 137 -15.38 0.08 2.16
N PRO A 138 -14.08 0.20 1.81
CA PRO A 138 -13.08 -0.81 2.10
C PRO A 138 -13.02 -1.25 3.58
N LEU A 139 -13.38 -0.36 4.50
CA LEU A 139 -13.46 -0.63 5.95
C LEU A 139 -14.85 -1.12 6.39
N GLY A 140 -15.84 -1.05 5.51
CA GLY A 140 -17.20 -1.48 5.78
C GLY A 140 -17.35 -2.99 5.88
N ASP A 141 -18.44 -3.42 6.51
CA ASP A 141 -18.84 -4.82 6.53
C ASP A 141 -19.28 -5.28 5.13
N ASN A 142 -19.06 -6.56 4.84
CA ASN A 142 -19.68 -7.17 3.65
C ASN A 142 -21.20 -7.16 3.80
N GLY A 143 -21.92 -7.12 2.69
CA GLY A 143 -23.38 -7.26 2.73
C GLY A 143 -23.83 -8.65 3.21
N ALA A 144 -25.08 -8.73 3.68
CA ALA A 144 -25.59 -9.90 4.39
C ALA A 144 -25.63 -11.19 3.54
N GLY A 145 -25.57 -11.10 2.20
CA GLY A 145 -25.49 -12.26 1.31
C GLY A 145 -24.06 -12.77 1.07
N ALA A 146 -23.04 -12.08 1.58
CA ALA A 146 -21.65 -12.50 1.44
C ALA A 146 -21.36 -13.77 2.26
N THR A 147 -20.77 -14.76 1.59
CA THR A 147 -20.30 -16.00 2.19
C THR A 147 -18.77 -16.05 2.14
N LEU A 148 -18.13 -16.28 3.29
CA LEU A 148 -16.70 -16.60 3.33
C LEU A 148 -16.48 -18.00 2.75
N LEU A 149 -15.71 -18.09 1.68
CA LEU A 149 -15.34 -19.36 1.05
C LEU A 149 -14.11 -19.99 1.67
N GLY A 150 -13.19 -19.17 2.14
CA GLY A 150 -11.93 -19.62 2.70
C GLY A 150 -10.97 -18.47 2.93
N ASN A 151 -9.76 -18.83 3.35
CA ASN A 151 -8.68 -17.91 3.53
C ASN A 151 -7.40 -18.46 2.88
N LEU A 152 -6.50 -17.55 2.54
CA LEU A 152 -5.22 -17.86 1.93
C LEU A 152 -4.13 -17.07 2.68
N PRO A 153 -3.16 -17.74 3.34
CA PRO A 153 -2.11 -17.03 4.07
C PRO A 153 -1.21 -16.27 3.09
N PHE A 154 -0.58 -15.18 3.56
CA PHE A 154 0.32 -14.39 2.72
C PHE A 154 1.48 -15.24 2.15
N SER A 155 1.93 -16.24 2.91
CA SER A 155 2.97 -17.19 2.48
C SER A 155 2.58 -18.07 1.28
N ALA A 156 1.32 -18.06 0.85
CA ALA A 156 0.88 -18.77 -0.36
C ALA A 156 1.11 -17.96 -1.65
N ALA A 157 1.61 -16.73 -1.52
CA ALA A 157 1.99 -15.93 -2.66
C ALA A 157 3.03 -16.63 -3.55
N VAL A 158 2.95 -16.41 -4.84
CA VAL A 158 3.88 -16.89 -5.85
C VAL A 158 4.48 -15.72 -6.63
N GLY A 159 5.66 -15.94 -7.21
CA GLY A 159 6.43 -14.90 -7.92
C GLY A 159 7.70 -14.51 -7.17
N ASN A 160 8.55 -13.72 -7.83
CA ASN A 160 9.75 -13.16 -7.22
C ASN A 160 9.53 -11.66 -6.98
N PRO A 161 9.44 -11.16 -5.74
CA PRO A 161 9.09 -9.77 -5.47
C PRO A 161 10.10 -8.74 -6.00
N THR A 162 11.31 -9.19 -6.36
CA THR A 162 12.35 -8.33 -6.96
C THR A 162 12.24 -8.21 -8.48
N VAL A 163 11.38 -9.01 -9.12
CA VAL A 163 11.23 -9.08 -10.59
C VAL A 163 9.77 -8.88 -10.97
N ASP A 164 8.87 -9.55 -10.27
CA ASP A 164 7.45 -9.63 -10.55
C ASP A 164 6.63 -9.04 -9.38
N ARG A 165 5.41 -8.61 -9.69
CA ARG A 165 4.36 -8.44 -8.70
C ARG A 165 3.93 -9.82 -8.21
N MET A 166 3.98 -10.04 -6.89
CA MET A 166 3.53 -11.29 -6.28
C MET A 166 2.07 -11.55 -6.61
N ALA A 167 1.70 -12.82 -6.74
CA ALA A 167 0.35 -13.25 -7.11
C ALA A 167 -0.18 -14.30 -6.16
N PHE A 168 -1.49 -14.43 -6.12
CA PHE A 168 -2.20 -15.39 -5.29
C PHE A 168 -3.20 -16.16 -6.15
N SER A 169 -3.46 -17.41 -5.78
CA SER A 169 -4.56 -18.18 -6.35
C SER A 169 -5.27 -19.04 -5.30
N PHE A 170 -6.57 -19.25 -5.51
CA PHE A 170 -7.45 -20.01 -4.64
C PHE A 170 -8.43 -20.83 -5.48
N THR A 171 -8.55 -22.12 -5.20
CA THR A 171 -9.54 -22.99 -5.87
C THR A 171 -10.90 -22.88 -5.17
N VAL A 172 -11.90 -22.35 -5.87
CA VAL A 172 -13.27 -22.25 -5.37
C VAL A 172 -13.89 -23.64 -5.24
N PRO A 173 -14.42 -24.05 -4.06
CA PRO A 173 -14.95 -25.40 -3.83
C PRO A 173 -16.13 -25.80 -4.74
N ASP A 174 -16.93 -24.82 -5.20
CA ASP A 174 -18.11 -25.05 -6.05
C ASP A 174 -18.13 -24.09 -7.24
N PRO A 175 -17.23 -24.25 -8.23
CA PRO A 175 -17.04 -23.26 -9.29
C PRO A 175 -18.23 -23.16 -10.26
N GLY A 176 -19.12 -24.16 -10.25
CA GLY A 176 -20.35 -24.16 -11.04
C GLY A 176 -21.47 -23.28 -10.48
N VAL A 177 -21.30 -22.69 -9.28
CA VAL A 177 -22.28 -21.77 -8.69
C VAL A 177 -21.95 -20.34 -9.13
N PRO A 178 -22.83 -19.67 -9.90
CA PRO A 178 -22.63 -18.28 -10.29
C PRO A 178 -22.54 -17.37 -9.07
N GLY A 179 -21.66 -16.38 -9.13
CA GLY A 179 -21.53 -15.38 -8.06
C GLY A 179 -20.48 -14.33 -8.36
N PHE A 180 -20.51 -13.26 -7.58
CA PHE A 180 -19.47 -12.25 -7.48
C PHE A 180 -18.44 -12.73 -6.46
N TYR A 181 -17.16 -12.60 -6.80
CA TYR A 181 -16.04 -12.99 -5.96
C TYR A 181 -15.20 -11.77 -5.63
N TRP A 182 -14.74 -11.66 -4.39
CA TRP A 182 -13.78 -10.64 -3.98
C TRP A 182 -12.89 -11.15 -2.86
N VAL A 183 -11.78 -10.47 -2.66
CA VAL A 183 -10.81 -10.79 -1.61
C VAL A 183 -10.62 -9.58 -0.69
N ARG A 184 -10.34 -9.83 0.59
CA ARG A 184 -10.00 -8.77 1.57
C ARG A 184 -8.83 -9.22 2.44
N PRO A 185 -7.90 -8.33 2.82
CA PRO A 185 -6.89 -8.65 3.82
C PRO A 185 -7.51 -9.14 5.14
N GLN A 186 -6.84 -10.06 5.83
CA GLN A 186 -7.33 -10.63 7.10
C GLN A 186 -7.17 -9.69 8.30
N ASP A 187 -6.19 -8.80 8.25
CA ASP A 187 -5.74 -7.95 9.36
C ASP A 187 -6.48 -6.62 9.45
N GLY A 188 -7.48 -6.36 8.59
CA GLY A 188 -8.38 -5.20 8.66
C GLY A 188 -7.72 -3.82 8.48
N ALA A 189 -6.38 -3.77 8.43
CA ALA A 189 -5.55 -2.57 8.25
C ALA A 189 -4.92 -2.50 6.85
N GLY A 190 -5.17 -3.48 5.98
CA GLY A 190 -4.53 -3.62 4.66
C GLY A 190 -5.23 -2.92 3.49
N ASN A 191 -6.01 -1.87 3.74
CA ASN A 191 -6.66 -1.11 2.67
C ASN A 191 -5.79 0.09 2.31
#